data_AF-A2A1X9-F1
#
_entry.id   AF-A2A1X9-F1
#
_cell.length_a   1.000
_cell.length_b   1.000
_cell.length_c   1.000
_cell.angle_alpha   90.00
_cell.angle_beta   90.00
_cell.angle_gamma   90.00
#
_symmetry.space_group_name_H-M   'P 1'
#
loop_
_entity.id
_entity.type
_entity.pdbx_description
1 polymer ?
#
loop_
_entity_poly.entity_id
_entity_poly.type
_entity_poly.pdbx_seq_one_letter_code
_entity_poly.pdbx_strand_id
1 'polypeptide(L)'
;MDKVVMDSTEHEDELGAISTQFRIPMWVKLLTSFIGLTLLGFCVGYIWFFLNSEPRLPSPKDLSITSLFIFSISSLIIVWVPWANLGVKITKIGGIEFKDIVEEQASEHAEEISDLIDRIELLESQIRQSDSLISFVEQADEPELRKELLRFLQAYSQWSFSPSRTKAWGSKQAGFTSLGKYETSFIRLTLQKMVAEDILVTRISKKGNTLYRVPQA
;
A
#
# COMPACT_ATOMS: atom_id res chain seq x y z
N MET A 1 -13.61 5.74 -34.51
CA MET A 1 -13.31 4.69 -33.52
C MET A 1 -11.80 4.74 -33.40
N ASP A 2 -11.31 5.76 -32.70
CA ASP A 2 -9.90 6.14 -32.71
C ASP A 2 -9.35 5.96 -31.31
N LYS A 3 -8.44 4.99 -31.18
CA LYS A 3 -7.70 4.73 -29.96
C LYS A 3 -6.60 5.78 -29.87
N VAL A 4 -6.75 6.73 -28.96
CA VAL A 4 -5.63 7.53 -28.46
C VAL A 4 -4.82 6.61 -27.55
N VAL A 5 -3.73 6.07 -28.10
CA VAL A 5 -2.68 5.44 -27.32
C VAL A 5 -1.95 6.59 -26.64
N MET A 6 -2.25 6.82 -25.36
CA MET A 6 -1.46 7.70 -24.51
C MET A 6 -0.11 7.03 -24.30
N ASP A 7 0.91 7.59 -24.93
CA ASP A 7 2.30 7.24 -24.71
C ASP A 7 2.66 7.65 -23.27
N SER A 8 2.81 6.63 -22.42
CA SER A 8 3.15 6.76 -20.99
C SER A 8 4.65 6.69 -20.75
N THR A 9 5.47 6.71 -21.81
CA THR A 9 6.91 6.44 -21.71
C THR A 9 7.79 7.69 -21.54
N GLU A 10 7.28 8.90 -21.80
CA GLU A 10 8.08 10.13 -21.63
C GLU A 10 8.20 10.61 -20.18
N HIS A 11 7.31 10.21 -19.26
CA HIS A 11 7.34 10.71 -17.88
C HIS A 11 8.19 9.88 -16.90
N GLU A 12 8.71 8.72 -17.32
CA GLU A 12 9.57 7.90 -16.45
C GLU A 12 11.06 8.33 -16.48
N ASP A 13 11.50 9.06 -17.51
CA ASP A 13 12.92 9.41 -17.68
C ASP A 13 13.36 10.66 -16.89
N GLU A 14 12.44 11.58 -16.52
CA GLU A 14 12.81 12.79 -15.76
C GLU A 14 12.90 12.59 -14.23
N LEU A 15 12.25 11.56 -13.69
CA LEU A 15 12.29 11.24 -12.25
C LEU A 15 13.60 10.54 -11.80
N GLY A 16 14.45 10.11 -12.74
CA GLY A 16 15.70 9.39 -12.45
C GLY A 16 16.92 10.27 -12.14
N ALA A 17 16.88 11.57 -12.42
CA ALA A 17 18.11 12.37 -12.62
C ALA A 17 18.59 13.21 -11.42
N ILE A 18 18.01 13.11 -10.21
CA ILE A 18 18.48 13.87 -9.03
C ILE A 18 18.79 12.96 -7.84
N SER A 19 19.58 11.92 -8.07
CA SER A 19 20.20 11.14 -6.98
C SER A 19 21.65 11.58 -6.76
N THR A 20 21.87 12.84 -6.38
CA THR A 20 23.21 13.27 -5.93
C THR A 20 23.48 12.72 -4.54
N GLN A 21 24.12 11.54 -4.49
CA GLN A 21 24.63 10.93 -3.27
C GLN A 21 25.50 11.94 -2.51
N PHE A 22 25.14 12.24 -1.26
CA PHE A 22 25.90 13.15 -0.41
C PHE A 22 27.32 12.57 -0.18
N ARG A 23 28.31 13.14 -0.87
CA ARG A 23 29.73 12.84 -0.68
C ARG A 23 30.40 14.08 -0.10
N ILE A 24 30.88 13.97 1.14
CA ILE A 24 31.74 15.00 1.73
C ILE A 24 32.98 15.12 0.83
N PRO A 25 33.28 16.31 0.28
CA PRO A 25 34.44 16.52 -0.58
C PRO A 25 35.72 16.09 0.13
N MET A 26 36.61 15.42 -0.60
CA MET A 26 37.85 14.87 -0.04
C MET A 26 38.71 15.95 0.63
N TRP A 27 38.68 17.17 0.11
CA TRP A 27 39.37 18.34 0.68
C TRP A 27 38.83 18.75 2.05
N VAL A 28 37.53 18.66 2.28
CA VAL A 28 36.91 18.96 3.60
C VAL A 28 37.35 17.91 4.62
N LYS A 29 37.47 16.65 4.20
CA LYS A 29 38.00 15.58 5.06
C LYS A 29 39.45 15.83 5.46
N LEU A 30 40.29 16.19 4.49
CA LEU A 30 41.70 16.49 4.73
C LEU A 30 41.87 17.72 5.63
N LEU A 31 41.13 18.80 5.38
CA LEU A 31 41.21 20.04 6.16
C LEU A 31 40.77 19.80 7.61
N THR A 32 39.64 19.13 7.81
CA THR A 32 39.13 18.85 9.17
C THR A 32 40.06 17.89 9.90
N SER A 33 40.64 16.90 9.20
CA SER A 33 41.63 16.01 9.79
C SER A 33 42.90 16.74 10.22
N PHE A 34 43.38 17.69 9.42
CA PHE A 34 44.55 18.50 9.74
C PHE A 34 44.31 19.40 10.96
N ILE A 35 43.15 20.08 11.00
CA ILE A 35 42.77 20.93 12.13
C ILE A 35 42.58 20.09 13.41
N GLY A 36 41.90 18.94 13.32
CA GLY A 36 41.72 18.05 14.46
C GLY A 36 43.04 17.51 15.01
N LEU A 37 43.96 17.12 14.13
CA LEU A 37 45.26 16.56 14.52
C LEU A 37 46.20 17.61 15.15
N THR A 38 46.18 18.85 14.66
CA THR A 38 46.93 19.96 15.27
C THR A 38 46.38 20.33 16.65
N LEU A 39 45.05 20.39 16.81
CA LEU A 39 44.39 20.59 18.12
C LEU A 39 44.68 19.45 19.10
N LEU A 40 44.67 18.21 18.62
CA LEU A 40 44.97 17.04 19.46
C LEU A 40 46.44 17.03 19.89
N GLY A 41 47.35 17.36 18.98
CA GLY A 41 48.77 17.57 19.29
C GLY A 41 49.00 18.68 20.32
N PHE A 42 48.28 19.80 20.20
CA PHE A 42 48.32 20.89 21.18
C PHE A 42 47.82 20.45 22.56
N CYS A 43 46.72 19.70 22.63
CA CYS A 43 46.18 19.17 23.89
C CYS A 43 47.19 18.22 24.56
N VAL A 44 47.77 17.29 23.80
CA VAL A 44 48.77 16.34 24.31
C VAL A 44 50.04 17.06 24.73
N GLY A 45 50.52 18.02 23.93
CA GLY A 45 51.70 18.83 24.25
C GLY A 45 51.51 19.68 25.51
N TYR A 46 50.33 20.27 25.69
CA TYR A 46 49.99 21.01 26.91
C TYR A 46 49.92 20.09 28.14
N ILE A 47 49.32 18.90 28.02
CA ILE A 47 49.27 17.91 29.11
C ILE A 47 50.69 17.44 29.46
N TRP A 48 51.53 17.18 28.46
CA TRP A 48 52.93 16.78 28.67
C TRP A 48 53.76 17.90 29.32
N PHE A 49 53.57 19.15 28.89
CA PHE A 49 54.23 20.32 29.48
C PHE A 49 53.76 20.57 30.93
N PHE A 50 52.47 20.36 31.21
CA PHE A 50 51.90 20.42 32.56
C PHE A 50 52.48 19.34 33.48
N LEU A 51 52.72 18.13 32.97
CA LEU A 51 53.33 17.03 33.74
C LEU A 51 54.82 17.25 34.02
N ASN A 52 55.54 17.92 33.13
CA ASN A 52 56.99 18.17 33.23
C ASN A 52 57.38 19.52 33.84
N SER A 53 56.41 20.41 34.10
CA SER A 53 56.67 21.74 34.69
C SER A 53 56.10 21.82 36.11
N GLU A 54 56.83 22.47 37.01
CA GLU A 54 56.37 22.73 38.39
C GLU A 54 55.01 23.45 38.42
N PRO A 55 54.16 23.18 39.44
CA PRO A 55 52.72 23.44 39.44
C PRO A 55 52.41 24.93 39.56
N ARG A 56 52.52 25.66 38.46
CA ARG A 56 52.08 27.06 38.33
C ARG A 56 51.03 27.27 37.24
N LEU A 57 50.63 26.21 36.57
CA LEU A 57 49.65 26.26 35.48
C LEU A 57 48.26 25.83 35.97
N PRO A 58 47.19 26.45 35.45
CA PRO A 58 45.82 26.03 35.72
C PRO A 58 45.60 24.59 35.25
N SER A 59 44.78 23.85 36.00
CA SER A 59 44.49 22.45 35.73
C SER A 59 43.91 22.29 34.30
N PRO A 60 44.27 21.23 33.55
CA PRO A 60 43.69 20.96 32.23
C PRO A 60 42.16 20.88 32.21
N LYS A 61 41.53 20.65 33.38
CA LYS A 61 40.08 20.68 33.56
C LYS A 61 39.50 22.10 33.58
N ASP A 62 40.23 23.06 34.15
CA ASP A 62 39.79 24.46 34.28
C ASP A 62 39.88 25.19 32.94
N LEU A 63 40.83 24.80 32.09
CA LEU A 63 41.01 25.36 30.74
C LEU A 63 40.16 24.67 29.65
N SER A 64 39.22 23.80 30.01
CA SER A 64 38.35 23.09 29.06
C SER A 64 39.12 22.27 27.99
N ILE A 65 40.36 21.86 28.27
CA ILE A 65 41.18 21.06 27.34
C ILE A 65 40.56 19.68 27.14
N THR A 66 39.90 19.16 28.18
CA THR A 66 39.19 17.88 28.10
C THR A 66 38.03 17.94 27.11
N SER A 67 37.24 19.04 27.08
CA SER A 67 36.16 19.18 26.11
C SER A 67 36.67 19.43 24.69
N LEU A 68 37.76 20.20 24.53
CA LEU A 68 38.44 20.36 23.23
C LEU A 68 38.98 19.05 22.68
N PHE A 69 39.53 18.19 23.54
CA PHE A 69 40.00 16.85 23.15
C PHE A 69 38.85 15.96 22.68
N ILE A 70 37.75 15.91 23.43
CA ILE A 70 36.56 15.13 23.07
C ILE A 70 35.93 15.66 21.77
N PHE A 71 35.87 16.98 21.60
CA PHE A 71 35.35 17.63 20.39
C PHE A 71 36.22 17.30 19.17
N SER A 72 37.55 17.35 19.31
CA SER A 72 38.49 16.99 18.24
C SER A 72 38.31 15.54 17.80
N ILE A 73 38.24 14.58 18.73
CA ILE A 73 38.02 13.17 18.39
C ILE A 73 36.66 12.95 17.75
N SER A 74 35.60 13.57 18.29
CA SER A 74 34.24 13.40 17.78
C SER A 74 34.11 13.94 16.36
N SER A 75 34.68 15.11 16.08
CA SER A 75 34.69 15.70 14.73
C SER A 75 35.47 14.84 13.72
N LEU A 76 36.60 14.24 14.13
CA LEU A 76 37.36 13.31 13.30
C LEU A 76 36.54 12.06 12.95
N ILE A 77 35.84 11.49 13.92
CA ILE A 77 34.98 10.32 13.71
C ILE A 77 33.86 10.66 12.73
N ILE A 78 33.12 11.76 12.97
CA ILE A 78 32.00 12.21 12.12
C ILE A 78 32.43 12.38 10.66
N VAL A 79 33.61 12.94 10.40
CA VAL A 79 34.11 13.18 9.04
C VAL A 79 34.51 11.90 8.31
N TRP A 80 34.99 10.89 9.05
CA TRP A 80 35.44 9.61 8.51
C TRP A 80 34.34 8.56 8.39
N VAL A 81 33.19 8.79 9.04
CA VAL A 81 32.00 7.94 8.87
C VAL A 81 31.63 7.82 7.37
N PRO A 82 31.41 6.60 6.84
CA PRO A 82 31.01 6.40 5.46
C PRO A 82 29.51 6.72 5.30
N TRP A 83 29.17 8.01 5.32
CA TRP A 83 27.79 8.52 5.19
C TRP A 83 27.04 7.96 3.98
N ALA A 84 27.75 7.65 2.89
CA ALA A 84 27.19 7.02 1.70
C ALA A 84 26.56 5.64 1.97
N ASN A 85 27.07 4.90 2.96
CA ASN A 85 26.61 3.54 3.28
C ASN A 85 25.51 3.54 4.35
N LEU A 86 25.26 4.66 5.02
CA LEU A 86 24.32 4.75 6.12
C LEU A 86 22.88 5.09 5.67
N GLY A 87 22.63 5.22 4.36
CA GLY A 87 21.28 5.50 3.84
C GLY A 87 20.68 6.82 4.31
N VAL A 88 21.46 7.69 4.96
CA VAL A 88 20.99 8.96 5.51
C VAL A 88 20.91 9.97 4.36
N LYS A 89 19.68 10.22 3.90
CA LYS A 89 19.35 11.29 2.97
C LYS A 89 19.40 12.63 3.71
N ILE A 90 20.58 13.25 3.80
CA ILE A 90 20.69 14.64 4.25
C ILE A 90 20.39 15.53 3.05
N THR A 91 19.10 15.77 2.80
CA THR A 91 18.65 16.78 1.85
C THR A 91 18.98 18.16 2.43
N LYS A 92 19.93 18.81 1.76
CA LYS A 92 20.39 20.20 1.84
C LYS A 92 19.64 21.14 2.80
N ILE A 93 20.42 21.78 3.66
CA ILE A 93 20.06 22.92 4.50
C ILE A 93 19.66 24.11 3.60
N GLY A 94 18.39 24.49 3.64
CA GLY A 94 17.84 25.68 2.96
C GLY A 94 16.33 25.80 3.18
N GLY A 95 15.90 26.53 4.21
CA GLY A 95 14.51 26.57 4.70
C GLY A 95 13.52 27.41 3.88
N ILE A 96 13.90 27.87 2.68
CA ILE A 96 13.09 28.82 1.90
C ILE A 96 12.50 28.17 0.64
N GLU A 97 13.26 27.34 -0.09
CA GLU A 97 12.74 26.62 -1.27
C GLU A 97 11.87 25.41 -0.91
N PHE A 98 12.04 24.84 0.29
CA PHE A 98 11.20 23.73 0.77
C PHE A 98 9.74 24.15 1.04
N LYS A 99 9.50 25.42 1.36
CA LYS A 99 8.14 25.86 1.68
C LYS A 99 7.28 25.90 0.42
N ASP A 100 7.83 26.45 -0.67
CA ASP A 100 7.12 26.58 -1.94
C ASP A 100 6.88 25.21 -2.60
N ILE A 101 7.88 24.31 -2.59
CA ILE A 101 7.72 22.96 -3.17
C ILE A 101 6.72 22.11 -2.36
N VAL A 102 6.72 22.21 -1.03
CA VAL A 102 5.77 21.45 -0.19
C VAL A 102 4.36 22.00 -0.32
N GLU A 103 4.19 23.31 -0.45
CA GLU A 103 2.89 23.95 -0.63
C GLU A 103 2.30 23.63 -2.02
N GLU A 104 3.13 23.67 -3.07
CA GLU A 104 2.73 23.31 -4.44
C GLU A 104 2.41 21.81 -4.54
N GLN A 105 3.29 20.91 -4.07
CA GLN A 105 3.02 19.47 -4.07
C GLN A 105 1.84 19.06 -3.19
N ALA A 106 1.65 19.69 -2.02
CA ALA A 106 0.48 19.40 -1.19
C ALA A 106 -0.82 19.86 -1.85
N SER A 107 -0.78 20.95 -2.63
CA SER A 107 -1.94 21.48 -3.34
C SER A 107 -2.31 20.62 -4.56
N GLU A 108 -1.33 20.20 -5.36
CA GLU A 108 -1.55 19.28 -6.50
C GLU A 108 -2.08 17.93 -6.02
N HIS A 109 -1.49 17.36 -4.96
CA HIS A 109 -1.97 16.11 -4.40
C HIS A 109 -3.38 16.23 -3.78
N ALA A 110 -3.77 17.40 -3.27
CA ALA A 110 -5.13 17.62 -2.80
C ALA A 110 -6.15 17.64 -3.95
N GLU A 111 -5.78 18.22 -5.09
CA GLU A 111 -6.62 18.25 -6.30
C GLU A 111 -6.77 16.86 -6.92
N GLU A 112 -5.66 16.10 -7.02
CA GLU A 112 -5.69 14.70 -7.49
C GLU A 112 -6.54 13.80 -6.58
N ILE A 113 -6.43 13.97 -5.26
CA ILE A 113 -7.27 13.24 -4.30
C ILE A 113 -8.74 13.62 -4.47
N SER A 114 -9.06 14.89 -4.74
CA SER A 114 -10.43 15.34 -4.99
C SER A 114 -11.03 14.71 -6.25
N ASP A 115 -10.29 14.72 -7.37
CA ASP A 115 -10.75 14.08 -8.63
C ASP A 115 -10.96 12.57 -8.45
N LEU A 116 -10.09 11.89 -7.69
CA LEU A 116 -10.27 10.48 -7.38
C LEU A 116 -11.49 10.21 -6.50
N ILE A 117 -11.79 11.07 -5.52
CA ILE A 117 -12.99 10.97 -4.69
C ILE A 117 -14.25 11.14 -5.55
N ASP A 118 -14.28 12.15 -6.42
CA ASP A 118 -15.43 12.42 -7.30
C ASP A 118 -15.69 11.24 -8.26
N ARG A 119 -14.63 10.63 -8.78
CA ARG A 119 -14.74 9.41 -9.62
C ARG A 119 -15.24 8.21 -8.82
N ILE A 120 -14.82 8.04 -7.58
CA ILE A 120 -15.32 6.97 -6.70
C ILE A 120 -16.80 7.20 -6.41
N GLU A 121 -17.22 8.41 -6.07
CA GLU A 121 -18.62 8.75 -5.81
C GLU A 121 -19.49 8.49 -7.05
N LEU A 122 -19.00 8.85 -8.24
CA LEU A 122 -19.67 8.58 -9.50
C LEU A 122 -19.80 7.06 -9.76
N LEU A 123 -18.74 6.29 -9.55
CA LEU A 123 -18.78 4.82 -9.68
C LEU A 123 -19.72 4.17 -8.65
N GLU A 124 -19.69 4.62 -7.40
CA GLU A 124 -20.59 4.13 -6.35
C GLU A 124 -22.05 4.46 -6.67
N SER A 125 -22.34 5.65 -7.21
CA SER A 125 -23.68 6.05 -7.61
C SER A 125 -24.22 5.18 -8.77
N GLN A 126 -23.37 4.88 -9.76
CA GLN A 126 -23.71 4.01 -10.88
C GLN A 126 -23.94 2.56 -10.45
N ILE A 127 -23.12 2.05 -9.51
CA ILE A 127 -23.31 0.74 -8.90
C ILE A 127 -24.64 0.71 -8.14
N ARG A 128 -24.92 1.69 -7.27
CA ARG A 128 -26.17 1.76 -6.50
C ARG A 128 -27.41 1.84 -7.38
N GLN A 129 -27.39 2.65 -8.45
CA GLN A 129 -28.52 2.73 -9.38
C GLN A 129 -28.73 1.42 -10.14
N SER A 130 -27.65 0.82 -10.64
CA SER A 130 -27.71 -0.46 -11.34
C SER A 130 -28.21 -1.58 -10.41
N ASP A 131 -27.70 -1.64 -9.19
CA ASP A 131 -28.10 -2.61 -8.17
C ASP A 131 -29.57 -2.42 -7.74
N SER A 132 -30.06 -1.18 -7.70
CA SER A 132 -31.47 -0.89 -7.40
C SER A 132 -32.44 -1.38 -8.49
N LEU A 133 -32.08 -1.21 -9.76
CA LEU A 133 -32.90 -1.67 -10.89
C LEU A 133 -32.83 -3.19 -11.03
N ILE A 134 -31.64 -3.78 -10.87
CA ILE A 134 -31.43 -5.23 -10.83
C ILE A 134 -32.24 -5.84 -9.68
N SER A 135 -32.16 -5.27 -8.48
CA SER A 135 -32.92 -5.74 -7.32
C SER A 135 -34.43 -5.69 -7.54
N PHE A 136 -34.96 -4.67 -8.24
CA PHE A 136 -36.39 -4.58 -8.51
C PHE A 136 -36.86 -5.66 -9.51
N VAL A 137 -36.12 -5.86 -10.60
CA VAL A 137 -36.41 -6.90 -11.59
C VAL A 137 -36.26 -8.29 -10.97
N GLU A 138 -35.19 -8.53 -10.22
CA GLU A 138 -34.98 -9.77 -9.47
C GLU A 138 -36.09 -10.01 -8.44
N GLN A 139 -36.62 -8.98 -7.79
CA GLN A 139 -37.73 -9.15 -6.84
C GLN A 139 -39.06 -9.52 -7.53
N ALA A 140 -39.31 -9.00 -8.73
CA ALA A 140 -40.49 -9.36 -9.52
C ALA A 140 -40.43 -10.81 -10.04
N ASP A 141 -39.25 -11.26 -10.44
CA ASP A 141 -39.03 -12.57 -11.05
C ASP A 141 -38.75 -13.69 -10.02
N GLU A 142 -38.48 -13.35 -8.75
CA GLU A 142 -38.13 -14.31 -7.69
C GLU A 142 -39.15 -15.44 -7.51
N PRO A 143 -40.49 -15.17 -7.51
CA PRO A 143 -41.47 -16.24 -7.33
C PRO A 143 -41.45 -17.27 -8.47
N GLU A 144 -41.22 -16.81 -9.71
CA GLU A 144 -41.13 -17.68 -10.88
C GLU A 144 -39.84 -18.53 -10.83
N LEU A 145 -38.71 -17.87 -10.57
CA LEU A 145 -37.42 -18.56 -10.43
C LEU A 145 -37.46 -19.59 -9.31
N ARG A 146 -38.02 -19.23 -8.15
CA ARG A 146 -38.19 -20.14 -7.00
C ARG A 146 -38.94 -21.40 -7.39
N LYS A 147 -40.08 -21.26 -8.09
CA LYS A 147 -40.88 -22.40 -8.55
C LYS A 147 -40.11 -23.27 -9.53
N GLU A 148 -39.36 -22.66 -10.45
CA GLU A 148 -38.56 -23.39 -11.43
C GLU A 148 -37.40 -24.15 -10.77
N LEU A 149 -36.68 -23.52 -9.84
CA LEU A 149 -35.60 -24.13 -9.07
C LEU A 149 -36.09 -25.31 -8.23
N LEU A 150 -37.24 -25.18 -7.57
CA LEU A 150 -37.81 -26.27 -6.79
C LEU A 150 -38.17 -27.46 -7.70
N ARG A 151 -38.86 -27.21 -8.82
CA ARG A 151 -39.20 -28.26 -9.78
C ARG A 151 -37.96 -28.95 -10.35
N PHE A 152 -36.91 -28.17 -10.63
CA PHE A 152 -35.64 -28.69 -11.11
C PHE A 152 -34.96 -29.60 -10.08
N LEU A 153 -34.83 -29.14 -8.83
CA LEU A 153 -34.19 -29.91 -7.77
C LEU A 153 -35.01 -31.15 -7.37
N GLN A 154 -36.33 -31.11 -7.52
CA GLN A 154 -37.19 -32.29 -7.34
C GLN A 154 -36.99 -33.32 -8.46
N ALA A 155 -36.98 -32.87 -9.72
CA ALA A 155 -36.77 -33.74 -10.88
C ALA A 155 -35.40 -34.45 -10.85
N TYR A 156 -34.39 -33.77 -10.29
CA TYR A 156 -33.03 -34.27 -10.18
C TYR A 156 -32.57 -34.48 -8.72
N SER A 157 -33.49 -34.94 -7.86
CA SER A 157 -33.30 -35.08 -6.41
C SER A 157 -32.17 -36.03 -5.99
N GLN A 158 -31.72 -36.91 -6.88
CA GLN A 158 -30.56 -37.79 -6.65
C GLN A 158 -29.22 -37.02 -6.61
N TRP A 159 -29.18 -35.80 -7.15
CA TRP A 159 -27.98 -34.99 -7.24
C TRP A 159 -28.11 -33.71 -6.40
N SER A 160 -26.97 -33.07 -6.16
CA SER A 160 -26.92 -31.76 -5.51
C SER A 160 -26.21 -30.79 -6.44
N PHE A 161 -26.74 -29.57 -6.55
CA PHE A 161 -26.32 -28.62 -7.57
C PHE A 161 -25.77 -27.34 -6.94
N SER A 162 -24.70 -26.80 -7.51
CA SER A 162 -24.28 -25.43 -7.22
C SER A 162 -25.07 -24.45 -8.12
N PRO A 163 -25.18 -23.16 -7.76
CA PRO A 163 -25.89 -22.17 -8.58
C PRO A 163 -25.38 -22.12 -10.02
N SER A 164 -24.06 -22.12 -10.20
CA SER A 164 -23.42 -22.14 -11.53
C SER A 164 -23.77 -23.39 -12.33
N ARG A 165 -23.85 -24.55 -11.67
CA ARG A 165 -24.23 -25.81 -12.32
C ARG A 165 -25.72 -25.81 -12.67
N THR A 166 -26.58 -25.28 -11.82
CA THR A 166 -28.01 -25.10 -12.10
C THR A 166 -28.21 -24.24 -13.35
N LYS A 167 -27.50 -23.10 -13.48
CA LYS A 167 -27.54 -22.29 -14.71
C LYS A 167 -26.98 -23.04 -15.92
N ALA A 168 -25.73 -23.50 -15.86
CA ALA A 168 -25.04 -24.02 -17.05
C ALA A 168 -25.52 -25.40 -17.53
N TRP A 169 -25.89 -26.28 -16.61
CA TRP A 169 -26.37 -27.63 -16.93
C TRP A 169 -27.89 -27.72 -16.93
N GLY A 170 -28.57 -27.04 -15.99
CA GLY A 170 -30.03 -27.03 -15.90
C GLY A 170 -30.69 -26.37 -17.11
N SER A 171 -30.12 -25.28 -17.63
CA SER A 171 -30.60 -24.63 -18.86
C SER A 171 -30.54 -25.51 -20.12
N LYS A 172 -29.77 -26.60 -20.09
CA LYS A 172 -29.68 -27.55 -21.20
C LYS A 172 -30.70 -28.68 -21.09
N GLN A 173 -31.41 -28.79 -19.97
CA GLN A 173 -32.41 -29.83 -19.76
C GLN A 173 -33.76 -29.43 -20.35
N ALA A 174 -34.46 -30.40 -20.94
CA ALA A 174 -35.78 -30.18 -21.50
C ALA A 174 -36.75 -29.66 -20.42
N GLY A 175 -37.40 -28.54 -20.71
CA GLY A 175 -38.33 -27.90 -19.78
C GLY A 175 -37.69 -26.99 -18.72
N PHE A 176 -36.36 -26.79 -18.71
CA PHE A 176 -35.65 -25.91 -17.76
C PHE A 176 -34.74 -24.88 -18.43
N THR A 177 -34.97 -24.60 -19.72
CA THR A 177 -34.16 -23.66 -20.51
C THR A 177 -34.21 -22.22 -19.98
N SER A 178 -35.30 -21.84 -19.31
CA SER A 178 -35.49 -20.55 -18.64
C SER A 178 -34.47 -20.28 -17.54
N LEU A 179 -33.93 -21.31 -16.88
CA LEU A 179 -32.84 -21.16 -15.91
C LEU A 179 -31.59 -20.47 -16.48
N GLY A 180 -31.40 -20.49 -17.80
CA GLY A 180 -30.29 -19.80 -18.47
C GLY A 180 -30.44 -18.28 -18.51
N LYS A 181 -31.67 -17.75 -18.38
CA LYS A 181 -31.98 -16.31 -18.44
C LYS A 181 -31.58 -15.59 -17.16
N TYR A 182 -31.58 -16.29 -16.02
CA TYR A 182 -31.32 -15.70 -14.72
C TYR A 182 -29.81 -15.58 -14.45
N GLU A 183 -29.42 -14.54 -13.72
CA GLU A 183 -28.05 -14.39 -13.29
C GLU A 183 -27.66 -15.38 -12.19
N THR A 184 -26.38 -15.76 -12.18
CA THR A 184 -25.90 -16.78 -11.23
C THR A 184 -26.00 -16.28 -9.78
N SER A 185 -25.81 -14.98 -9.57
CA SER A 185 -26.03 -14.28 -8.29
C SER A 185 -27.48 -14.42 -7.85
N PHE A 186 -28.44 -14.15 -8.73
CA PHE A 186 -29.86 -14.22 -8.44
C PHE A 186 -30.32 -15.65 -8.10
N ILE A 187 -29.85 -16.65 -8.86
CA ILE A 187 -30.07 -18.06 -8.55
C ILE A 187 -29.52 -18.41 -7.17
N ARG A 188 -28.32 -17.93 -6.81
CA ARG A 188 -27.72 -18.16 -5.50
C ARG A 188 -28.55 -17.56 -4.38
N LEU A 189 -28.94 -16.29 -4.50
CA LEU A 189 -29.75 -15.59 -3.51
C LEU A 189 -31.09 -16.30 -3.28
N THR A 190 -31.76 -16.69 -4.36
CA THR A 190 -33.04 -17.41 -4.29
C THR A 190 -32.89 -18.77 -3.62
N LEU A 191 -31.85 -19.55 -3.96
CA LEU A 191 -31.56 -20.83 -3.30
C LEU A 191 -31.23 -20.65 -1.81
N GLN A 192 -30.51 -19.59 -1.43
CA GLN A 192 -30.21 -19.28 -0.02
C GLN A 192 -31.48 -18.93 0.76
N LYS A 193 -32.39 -18.13 0.18
CA LYS A 193 -33.70 -17.84 0.78
C LYS A 193 -34.49 -19.13 1.01
N MET A 194 -34.56 -20.01 0.00
CA MET A 194 -35.24 -21.31 0.12
C MET A 194 -34.61 -22.23 1.19
N VAL A 195 -33.31 -22.12 1.46
CA VAL A 195 -32.66 -22.82 2.58
C VAL A 195 -33.04 -22.19 3.92
N ALA A 196 -33.06 -20.86 4.01
CA ALA A 196 -33.48 -20.15 5.22
C ALA A 196 -34.95 -20.42 5.59
N GLU A 197 -35.77 -20.76 4.60
CA GLU A 197 -37.16 -21.18 4.75
C GLU A 197 -37.34 -22.69 4.95
N ASP A 198 -36.25 -23.44 5.18
CA ASP A 198 -36.23 -24.90 5.39
C ASP A 198 -36.81 -25.74 4.22
N ILE A 199 -36.95 -25.15 3.03
CA ILE A 199 -37.43 -25.84 1.80
C ILE A 199 -36.31 -26.69 1.19
N LEU A 200 -35.06 -26.24 1.31
CA LEU A 200 -33.87 -26.88 0.74
C LEU A 200 -32.81 -27.13 1.82
N VAL A 201 -31.95 -28.12 1.58
CA VAL A 201 -30.77 -28.37 2.42
C VAL A 201 -29.49 -28.15 1.63
N THR A 202 -28.43 -27.76 2.33
CA THR A 202 -27.10 -27.55 1.75
C THR A 202 -26.15 -28.70 2.05
N ARG A 203 -25.15 -28.86 1.18
CA ARG A 203 -24.01 -29.74 1.37
C ARG A 203 -22.76 -29.07 0.82
N ILE A 204 -21.62 -29.29 1.45
CA ILE A 204 -20.33 -28.84 0.94
C ILE A 204 -19.73 -29.91 0.02
N SER A 205 -19.33 -29.51 -1.19
CA SER A 205 -18.62 -30.37 -2.13
C SER A 205 -17.18 -30.62 -1.68
N LYS A 206 -16.51 -31.63 -2.26
CA LYS A 206 -15.07 -31.91 -2.02
C LYS A 206 -14.15 -30.72 -2.33
N LYS A 207 -14.61 -29.77 -3.16
CA LYS A 207 -13.87 -28.55 -3.55
C LYS A 207 -14.32 -27.30 -2.79
N GLY A 208 -15.12 -27.44 -1.74
CA GLY A 208 -15.61 -26.31 -0.92
C GLY A 208 -16.88 -25.61 -1.43
N ASN A 209 -17.37 -25.92 -2.63
CA ASN A 209 -18.60 -25.30 -3.15
C ASN A 209 -19.86 -25.75 -2.39
N THR A 210 -20.76 -24.82 -2.08
CA THR A 210 -22.10 -25.11 -1.56
C THR A 210 -22.99 -25.71 -2.66
N LEU A 211 -23.60 -26.85 -2.34
CA LEU A 211 -24.55 -27.57 -3.17
C LEU A 211 -25.91 -27.58 -2.49
N TYR A 212 -26.96 -27.46 -3.30
CA TYR A 212 -28.35 -27.39 -2.86
C TYR A 212 -29.09 -28.64 -3.33
N ARG A 213 -30.00 -29.15 -2.49
CA ARG A 213 -30.91 -30.26 -2.83
C ARG A 213 -32.20 -30.14 -2.01
N VAL A 214 -33.24 -30.83 -2.46
CA VAL A 214 -34.43 -31.05 -1.64
C VAL A 214 -34.12 -32.00 -0.46
N PRO A 215 -34.73 -31.79 0.72
CA PRO A 215 -34.64 -32.73 1.83
C PRO A 215 -35.08 -34.12 1.38
N GLN A 216 -34.35 -35.16 1.77
CA GLN A 216 -34.82 -36.53 1.61
C GLN A 216 -35.80 -36.79 2.77
N ALA A 217 -37.02 -37.20 2.43
CA ALA A 217 -37.99 -37.72 3.38
C ALA A 217 -37.51 -39.06 3.96
#